data_AF-A0AAV1QK54-F1
#
_entry.id   AF-A0AAV1QK54-F1
#
_cell.length_a   1.000
_cell.length_b   1.000
_cell.length_c   1.000
_cell.angle_alpha   90.00
_cell.angle_beta   90.00
_cell.angle_gamma   90.00
#
_symmetry.space_group_name_H-M   'P 1'
#
loop_
_entity.id
_entity.type
_entity.pdbx_description
1 polymer ?
#
loop_
_entity_poly.entity_id
_entity_poly.type
_entity_poly.pdbx_seq_one_letter_code
_entity_poly.pdbx_strand_id
1 'polypeptide(L)'
;MGNAAITIHHPTSLDNGMPYLESGKIVSKLPSMIRLEKKDGAAVGCGGRVTFEKNVLESEYTYKITKQISSSFEVGEEITVKASDKPEASRKIAVKFCISESEVSECLTLIKTVVSDNNTYSELYCYVDYYGKNNGRYHWTKNDLKLNATQRWAEDSEMIIDITF
;
A
#
# COMPACT_ATOMS: atom_id res chain seq x y z
N MET A 1 19.81 8.21 28.78
CA MET A 1 20.37 7.76 27.49
C MET A 1 19.17 7.33 26.65
N GLY A 2 18.86 8.06 25.56
CA GLY A 2 17.70 7.77 24.72
C GLY A 2 17.79 6.42 24.03
N ASN A 3 16.64 5.78 23.80
CA ASN A 3 16.55 4.51 23.09
C ASN A 3 16.33 4.81 21.60
N ALA A 4 17.32 4.54 20.74
CA ALA A 4 17.15 4.69 19.30
C ALA A 4 16.00 3.80 18.82
N ALA A 5 14.93 4.44 18.35
CA ALA A 5 13.69 3.79 17.97
C ALA A 5 13.12 4.38 16.68
N ILE A 6 12.42 3.56 15.91
CA ILE A 6 11.69 3.96 14.72
C ILE A 6 10.27 3.41 14.82
N THR A 7 9.27 4.27 14.69
CA THR A 7 7.88 3.87 14.54
C THR A 7 7.39 4.28 13.15
N ILE A 8 6.87 3.33 12.38
CA ILE A 8 6.35 3.57 11.04
C ILE A 8 4.86 3.31 11.07
N HIS A 9 4.05 4.35 10.89
CA HIS A 9 2.61 4.25 10.69
C HIS A 9 2.32 4.12 9.19
N HIS A 10 1.43 3.20 8.82
CA HIS A 10 1.02 3.00 7.44
C HIS A 10 -0.46 2.61 7.33
N PRO A 11 -1.09 2.84 6.15
CA PRO A 11 -2.46 2.40 5.91
C PRO A 11 -2.57 0.87 6.00
N THR A 12 -3.71 0.38 6.51
CA THR A 12 -4.01 -1.06 6.62
C THR A 12 -4.27 -1.74 5.26
N SER A 13 -4.43 -0.95 4.20
CA SER A 13 -4.50 -1.42 2.82
C SER A 13 -3.13 -1.79 2.24
N LEU A 14 -2.04 -1.57 2.98
CA LEU A 14 -0.70 -2.02 2.63
C LEU A 14 -0.31 -3.25 3.46
N ASP A 15 0.19 -4.28 2.82
CA ASP A 15 1.00 -5.32 3.46
C ASP A 15 2.44 -4.80 3.57
N ASN A 16 3.12 -5.14 4.65
CA ASN A 16 4.42 -4.62 5.02
C ASN A 16 5.51 -5.70 5.16
N GLY A 17 5.20 -6.95 4.80
CA GLY A 17 6.16 -8.06 4.75
C GLY A 17 6.99 -8.22 6.03
N MET A 18 8.18 -8.83 5.95
CA MET A 18 9.12 -8.81 7.08
C MET A 18 10.20 -7.75 6.80
N PRO A 19 10.35 -6.72 7.64
CA PRO A 19 11.43 -5.74 7.48
C PRO A 19 12.81 -6.41 7.46
N TYR A 20 13.67 -5.96 6.54
CA TYR A 20 15.09 -6.26 6.58
C TYR A 20 15.77 -5.32 7.58
N LEU A 21 16.49 -5.85 8.55
CA LEU A 21 17.17 -5.04 9.58
C LEU A 21 18.68 -4.97 9.31
N GLU A 22 19.21 -3.76 9.19
CA GLU A 22 20.66 -3.52 9.23
C GLU A 22 21.16 -3.52 10.68
N SER A 23 20.36 -2.98 11.60
CA SER A 23 20.65 -2.96 13.03
C SER A 23 19.35 -2.86 13.84
N GLY A 24 19.40 -3.35 15.09
CA GLY A 24 18.27 -3.35 16.01
C GLY A 24 17.46 -4.64 16.02
N LYS A 25 16.19 -4.52 16.41
CA LYS A 25 15.17 -5.57 16.50
C LYS A 25 13.81 -4.99 16.15
N ILE A 26 12.91 -5.82 15.60
CA ILE A 26 11.48 -5.50 15.50
C ILE A 26 10.87 -5.75 16.89
N VAL A 27 10.25 -4.73 17.46
CA VAL A 27 9.56 -4.81 18.76
C VAL A 27 8.06 -5.02 18.58
N SER A 28 7.49 -4.42 17.54
CA SER A 28 6.07 -4.59 17.22
C SER A 28 5.84 -4.58 15.72
N LYS A 29 4.90 -5.40 15.27
CA LYS A 29 4.38 -5.43 13.90
C LYS A 29 2.86 -5.61 13.97
N LEU A 30 2.15 -4.50 13.85
CA LEU A 30 0.69 -4.43 13.78
C LEU A 30 0.27 -4.14 12.33
N PRO A 31 -1.01 -4.37 11.97
CA PRO A 31 -1.52 -4.10 10.62
C PRO A 31 -1.35 -2.66 10.10
N SER A 32 -1.11 -1.69 10.98
CA SER A 32 -0.93 -0.27 10.64
C SER A 32 0.34 0.35 11.22
N MET A 33 1.21 -0.46 11.84
CA MET A 33 2.38 0.06 12.53
C MET A 33 3.51 -0.96 12.63
N ILE A 34 4.73 -0.51 12.35
CA ILE A 34 5.97 -1.25 12.63
C ILE A 34 6.78 -0.45 13.64
N ARG A 35 7.29 -1.11 14.68
CA ARG A 35 8.23 -0.51 15.64
C ARG A 35 9.56 -1.26 15.63
N LEU A 36 10.63 -0.52 15.37
CA LEU A 36 12.02 -0.97 15.44
C LEU A 36 12.71 -0.29 16.62
N GLU A 37 13.56 -1.02 17.33
CA GLU A 37 14.39 -0.47 18.39
C GLU A 37 15.81 -1.02 18.30
N LYS A 38 16.79 -0.31 18.87
CA LYS A 38 18.13 -0.88 19.06
C LYS A 38 18.07 -2.13 19.94
N LYS A 39 19.13 -2.96 19.86
CA LYS A 39 19.28 -4.10 20.77
C LYS A 39 19.57 -3.60 22.20
N ASP A 40 19.08 -4.34 23.18
CA ASP A 40 19.26 -3.97 24.60
C ASP A 40 20.75 -3.99 24.95
N GLY A 41 21.21 -2.98 25.70
CA GLY A 41 22.62 -2.81 26.03
C GLY A 41 23.54 -2.41 24.86
N ALA A 42 23.05 -2.34 23.63
CA ALA A 42 23.86 -1.98 22.48
C ALA A 42 23.98 -0.45 22.32
N ALA A 43 25.20 0.02 22.04
CA ALA A 43 25.50 1.41 21.72
C ALA A 43 25.50 1.66 20.21
N VAL A 44 24.46 1.18 19.52
CA VAL A 44 24.32 1.24 18.06
C VAL A 44 22.93 1.75 17.68
N GLY A 45 22.84 2.35 16.49
CA GLY A 45 21.58 2.79 15.90
C GLY A 45 20.63 1.63 15.58
N CYS A 46 19.45 1.95 15.08
CA CYS A 46 18.49 0.97 14.59
C CYS A 46 17.92 1.40 13.24
N GLY A 47 17.57 0.42 12.41
CA GLY A 47 17.04 0.71 11.08
C GLY A 47 17.21 -0.43 10.09
N GLY A 48 16.74 -0.17 8.88
CA GLY A 48 16.73 -1.12 7.79
C GLY A 48 15.75 -0.72 6.70
N ARG A 49 15.20 -1.73 6.03
CA ARG A 49 14.28 -1.56 4.89
C ARG A 49 12.93 -2.20 5.19
N VAL A 50 11.87 -1.52 4.80
CA VAL A 50 10.49 -2.00 4.89
C VAL A 50 9.87 -1.95 3.50
N THR A 51 9.38 -3.10 3.05
CA THR A 51 8.66 -3.22 1.78
C THR A 51 7.17 -3.08 2.03
N PHE A 52 6.50 -2.28 1.23
CA PHE A 52 5.06 -2.09 1.22
C PHE A 52 4.48 -2.56 -0.11
N GLU A 53 3.48 -3.42 -0.02
CA GLU A 53 2.72 -3.96 -1.13
C GLU A 53 1.24 -3.64 -0.92
N LYS A 54 0.47 -3.46 -1.99
CA LYS A 54 -0.98 -3.33 -1.81
C LYS A 54 -1.55 -4.67 -1.35
N ASN A 55 -2.22 -4.70 -0.20
CA ASN A 55 -2.97 -5.87 0.29
C ASN A 55 -4.31 -6.08 -0.47
N VAL A 56 -4.43 -5.46 -1.64
CA VAL A 56 -5.60 -5.55 -2.50
C VAL A 56 -5.08 -6.08 -3.82
N LEU A 57 -5.45 -7.32 -4.15
CA LEU A 57 -5.28 -7.86 -5.49
C LEU A 57 -6.08 -6.95 -6.44
N GLU A 58 -5.46 -5.92 -7.01
CA GLU A 58 -6.08 -5.14 -8.06
C GLU A 58 -6.21 -6.07 -9.28
N SER A 59 -7.43 -6.57 -9.47
CA SER A 59 -7.77 -7.35 -10.64
C SER A 59 -8.34 -6.39 -11.68
N GLU A 60 -7.85 -6.51 -12.91
CA GLU A 60 -8.49 -5.91 -14.07
C GLU A 60 -9.62 -6.83 -14.54
N TYR A 61 -10.84 -6.33 -14.45
CA TYR A 61 -12.02 -7.00 -14.96
C TYR A 61 -12.39 -6.35 -16.29
N THR A 62 -12.39 -7.14 -17.36
CA THR A 62 -12.82 -6.69 -18.69
C THR A 62 -14.17 -7.29 -19.01
N TYR A 63 -15.14 -6.41 -19.24
CA TYR A 63 -16.51 -6.74 -19.58
C TYR A 63 -16.78 -6.41 -21.04
N LYS A 64 -17.53 -7.26 -21.71
CA LYS A 64 -18.06 -7.02 -23.05
C LYS A 64 -19.52 -6.63 -22.97
N ILE A 65 -19.91 -5.57 -23.67
CA ILE A 65 -21.30 -5.15 -23.78
C ILE A 65 -22.04 -6.15 -24.68
N THR A 66 -23.06 -6.82 -24.14
CA THR A 66 -23.86 -7.83 -24.85
C THR A 66 -25.27 -7.35 -25.16
N LYS A 67 -25.75 -6.30 -24.48
CA LYS A 67 -27.02 -5.64 -24.79
C LYS A 67 -26.84 -4.14 -24.76
N GLN A 68 -27.55 -3.47 -25.66
CA GLN A 68 -27.55 -2.02 -25.70
C GLN A 68 -28.34 -1.47 -24.50
N ILE A 69 -27.69 -0.61 -23.72
CA ILE A 69 -28.25 -0.02 -22.49
C ILE A 69 -28.65 1.44 -22.73
N SER A 70 -27.95 2.12 -23.65
CA SER A 70 -28.23 3.49 -24.11
C SER A 70 -27.62 3.74 -25.50
N SER A 71 -27.91 4.90 -26.10
CA SER A 71 -27.38 5.33 -27.41
C SER A 71 -25.86 5.56 -27.43
N SER A 72 -25.21 5.55 -26.27
CA SER A 72 -23.77 5.81 -26.14
C SER A 72 -22.91 4.53 -26.14
N PHE A 73 -23.52 3.36 -26.36
CA PHE A 73 -22.86 2.06 -26.31
C PHE A 73 -22.97 1.32 -27.62
N GLU A 74 -21.89 0.67 -28.01
CA GLU A 74 -21.90 -0.30 -29.09
C GLU A 74 -21.84 -1.72 -28.53
N VAL A 75 -22.79 -2.56 -28.93
CA VAL A 75 -22.73 -3.99 -28.61
C VAL A 75 -21.43 -4.55 -29.15
N GLY A 76 -20.65 -5.17 -28.27
CA GLY A 76 -19.33 -5.70 -28.57
C GLY A 76 -18.16 -4.88 -28.02
N GLU A 77 -18.39 -3.65 -27.55
CA GLU A 77 -17.36 -2.83 -26.90
C GLU A 77 -16.86 -3.49 -25.60
N GLU A 78 -15.58 -3.30 -25.30
CA GLU A 78 -14.92 -3.82 -24.12
C GLU A 78 -14.61 -2.71 -23.11
N ILE A 79 -14.93 -2.96 -21.84
CA ILE A 79 -14.70 -2.05 -20.73
C ILE A 79 -13.82 -2.75 -19.71
N THR A 80 -12.63 -2.21 -19.48
CA THR A 80 -11.72 -2.67 -18.42
C THR A 80 -11.79 -1.75 -17.21
N VAL A 81 -11.99 -2.33 -16.03
CA VAL A 81 -11.94 -1.63 -14.74
C VAL A 81 -11.03 -2.35 -13.76
N LYS A 82 -10.29 -1.59 -12.96
CA LYS A 82 -9.50 -2.11 -11.83
C LYS A 82 -10.36 -2.16 -10.58
N ALA A 83 -10.42 -3.30 -9.92
CA ALA A 83 -11.17 -3.50 -8.69
C ALA A 83 -10.55 -4.60 -7.83
N SER A 84 -10.83 -4.58 -6.53
CA SER A 84 -10.42 -5.62 -5.59
C SER A 84 -11.20 -6.93 -5.79
N ASP A 85 -12.45 -6.81 -6.19
CA ASP A 85 -13.35 -7.92 -6.44
C ASP A 85 -14.35 -7.62 -7.58
N LYS A 86 -15.08 -8.64 -8.01
CA LYS A 86 -16.11 -8.53 -9.05
C LYS A 86 -17.26 -7.59 -8.66
N PRO A 87 -17.80 -7.62 -7.42
CA PRO A 87 -18.80 -6.65 -6.98
C PRO A 87 -18.36 -5.18 -7.09
N GLU A 88 -17.13 -4.86 -6.69
CA GLU A 88 -16.58 -3.51 -6.82
C GLU A 88 -16.39 -3.12 -8.29
N ALA A 89 -15.97 -4.05 -9.14
CA ALA A 89 -15.90 -3.83 -10.59
C ALA A 89 -17.27 -3.46 -11.16
N SER A 90 -18.32 -4.21 -10.80
CA SER A 90 -19.70 -3.92 -11.22
C SER A 90 -20.17 -2.55 -10.72
N ARG A 91 -19.90 -2.18 -9.46
CA ARG A 91 -20.20 -0.84 -8.92
C ARG A 91 -19.51 0.27 -9.70
N LYS A 92 -18.23 0.12 -10.03
CA LYS A 92 -17.47 1.10 -10.81
C LYS A 92 -18.04 1.30 -12.21
N ILE A 93 -18.47 0.22 -12.86
CA ILE A 93 -19.14 0.26 -14.16
C ILE A 93 -20.51 0.94 -14.04
N ALA A 94 -21.32 0.53 -13.05
CA ALA A 94 -22.62 1.12 -12.77
C ALA A 94 -22.53 2.65 -12.59
N VAL A 95 -21.57 3.13 -11.79
CA VAL A 95 -21.31 4.56 -11.59
C VAL A 95 -20.81 5.23 -12.86
N LYS A 96 -19.83 4.63 -13.58
CA LYS A 96 -19.26 5.18 -14.81
C LYS A 96 -20.33 5.43 -15.88
N PHE A 97 -21.33 4.57 -15.92
CA PHE A 97 -22.37 4.57 -16.95
C PHE A 97 -23.73 5.04 -16.46
N CYS A 98 -23.86 5.45 -15.20
CA CYS A 98 -25.11 5.87 -14.56
C CYS A 98 -26.24 4.84 -14.73
N ILE A 99 -25.91 3.55 -14.58
CA ILE A 99 -26.86 2.43 -14.63
C ILE A 99 -26.87 1.70 -13.29
N SER A 100 -27.87 0.87 -13.05
CA SER A 100 -27.94 0.00 -11.88
C SER A 100 -26.95 -1.18 -11.97
N GLU A 101 -26.55 -1.73 -10.83
CA GLU A 101 -25.73 -2.95 -10.79
C GLU A 101 -26.45 -4.17 -11.43
N SER A 102 -27.78 -4.20 -11.37
CA SER A 102 -28.60 -5.19 -12.08
C SER A 102 -28.46 -5.06 -13.59
N GLU A 103 -28.53 -3.84 -14.13
CA GLU A 103 -28.33 -3.59 -15.56
C GLU A 103 -26.92 -3.96 -16.00
N VAL A 104 -25.91 -3.74 -15.16
CA VAL A 104 -24.55 -4.23 -15.43
C VAL A 104 -24.54 -5.75 -15.61
N SER A 105 -25.22 -6.49 -14.74
CA SER A 105 -25.27 -7.96 -14.82
C SER A 105 -26.05 -8.49 -16.01
N GLU A 106 -27.05 -7.75 -16.50
CA GLU A 106 -27.91 -8.16 -17.61
C GLU A 106 -27.35 -7.81 -18.99
N CYS A 107 -26.56 -6.73 -19.06
CA CYS A 107 -26.12 -6.13 -20.31
C CYS A 107 -24.61 -6.24 -20.55
N LEU A 108 -23.82 -6.60 -19.53
CA LEU A 108 -22.38 -6.82 -19.66
C LEU A 108 -22.02 -8.23 -19.23
N THR A 109 -21.15 -8.88 -20.01
CA THR A 109 -20.58 -10.18 -19.68
C THR A 109 -19.10 -10.01 -19.37
N LEU A 110 -18.67 -10.52 -18.22
CA LEU A 110 -17.25 -10.60 -17.87
C LEU A 110 -16.56 -11.57 -18.83
N ILE A 111 -15.61 -11.08 -19.63
CA ILE A 111 -14.89 -11.88 -20.63
C ILE A 111 -13.45 -12.18 -20.23
N LYS A 112 -12.86 -11.38 -19.35
CA LYS A 112 -11.47 -11.55 -18.91
C LYS A 112 -11.28 -10.98 -17.51
N THR A 113 -10.58 -11.75 -16.68
CA THR A 113 -10.05 -11.27 -15.40
C THR A 113 -8.54 -11.42 -15.46
N VAL A 114 -7.81 -10.31 -15.27
CA VAL A 114 -6.37 -10.32 -15.06
C VAL A 114 -6.13 -9.94 -13.62
N VAL A 115 -5.70 -10.88 -12.80
CA VAL A 115 -5.16 -10.52 -11.48
C VAL A 115 -3.80 -9.89 -11.76
N SER A 116 -3.60 -8.63 -11.38
CA SER A 116 -2.29 -8.02 -11.62
C SER A 116 -1.26 -8.70 -10.73
N ASP A 117 -0.42 -9.55 -11.31
CA ASP A 117 0.83 -10.06 -10.75
C ASP A 117 1.95 -8.99 -10.81
N ASN A 118 1.57 -7.71 -10.97
CA ASN A 118 2.52 -6.62 -10.95
C ASN A 118 3.15 -6.61 -9.56
N ASN A 119 4.43 -7.00 -9.51
CA ASN A 119 5.29 -6.93 -8.34
C ASN A 119 5.62 -5.46 -8.01
N THR A 120 4.58 -4.63 -7.95
CA THR A 120 4.61 -3.21 -7.61
C THR A 120 4.67 -3.09 -6.10
N TYR A 121 5.79 -2.60 -5.63
CA TYR A 121 6.05 -2.38 -4.22
C TYR A 121 6.77 -1.05 -4.03
N SER A 122 6.63 -0.48 -2.85
CA SER A 122 7.44 0.64 -2.38
C SER A 122 8.35 0.14 -1.26
N GLU A 123 9.64 0.49 -1.30
CA GLU A 123 10.61 0.13 -0.27
C GLU A 123 11.11 1.40 0.42
N LEU A 124 10.90 1.47 1.72
CA LEU A 124 11.35 2.55 2.58
C LEU A 124 12.63 2.13 3.30
N TYR A 125 13.70 2.89 3.11
CA TYR A 125 14.85 2.84 4.00
C TYR A 125 14.66 3.83 5.16
N CYS A 126 14.96 3.40 6.38
CA CYS A 126 14.94 4.27 7.56
C CYS A 126 16.03 3.86 8.56
N TYR A 127 16.67 4.84 9.19
CA TYR A 127 17.73 4.61 10.17
C TYR A 127 17.82 5.74 11.19
N VAL A 128 18.01 5.40 12.47
CA VAL A 128 18.29 6.36 13.57
C VAL A 128 19.67 6.09 14.13
N ASP A 129 20.47 7.15 14.23
CA ASP A 129 21.83 7.08 14.76
C ASP A 129 21.83 7.09 16.29
N TYR A 130 22.57 6.18 16.90
CA TYR A 130 22.74 6.15 18.34
C TYR A 130 23.81 7.15 18.78
N TYR A 131 23.43 8.41 18.93
CA TYR A 131 24.26 9.44 19.55
C TYR A 131 23.48 10.31 20.57
N GLY A 132 22.33 9.81 21.05
CA GLY A 132 21.50 10.52 22.03
C GLY A 132 20.94 11.86 21.52
N LYS A 133 20.83 11.99 20.20
CA LYS A 133 20.26 13.14 19.50
C LYS A 133 19.21 12.64 18.53
N ASN A 134 18.26 13.51 18.21
CA ASN A 134 17.26 13.33 17.17
C ASN A 134 17.93 13.39 15.78
N ASN A 135 18.71 12.37 15.45
CA ASN A 135 19.45 12.26 14.20
C ASN A 135 19.19 10.90 13.53
N GLY A 136 18.86 10.95 12.26
CA GLY A 136 18.43 9.81 11.48
C GLY A 136 18.03 10.24 10.07
N ARG A 137 17.70 9.27 9.24
CA ARG A 137 17.35 9.48 7.83
C ARG A 137 16.30 8.48 7.39
N TYR A 138 15.47 8.91 6.46
CA TYR A 138 14.57 8.04 5.71
C TYR A 138 14.56 8.47 4.24
N HIS A 139 14.32 7.52 3.35
CA HIS A 139 14.04 7.79 1.95
C HIS A 139 13.44 6.54 1.30
N TRP A 140 12.66 6.74 0.24
CA TRP A 140 12.24 5.65 -0.61
C TRP A 140 13.40 5.18 -1.47
N THR A 141 13.80 3.91 -1.34
CA THR A 141 14.72 3.26 -2.28
C THR A 141 13.98 2.86 -3.56
N LYS A 142 12.66 2.61 -3.43
CA LYS A 142 11.72 2.41 -4.54
C LYS A 142 10.33 2.89 -4.12
N ASN A 143 9.56 3.50 -5.02
CA ASN A 143 8.22 3.99 -4.69
C ASN A 143 7.20 3.82 -5.84
N ASP A 144 6.94 2.58 -6.26
CA ASP A 144 5.99 2.29 -7.34
C ASP A 144 4.56 2.67 -6.96
N LEU A 145 4.23 2.59 -5.67
CA LEU A 145 2.90 2.90 -5.14
C LEU A 145 2.66 4.40 -4.95
N LYS A 146 3.66 5.26 -5.25
CA LYS A 146 3.60 6.73 -5.13
C LYS A 146 3.22 7.20 -3.72
N LEU A 147 3.66 6.49 -2.70
CA LEU A 147 3.37 6.80 -1.30
C LEU A 147 4.09 8.08 -0.87
N ASN A 148 3.42 8.84 -0.02
CA ASN A 148 3.99 9.99 0.69
C ASN A 148 4.50 9.51 2.05
N ALA A 149 5.66 10.02 2.48
CA ALA A 149 6.21 9.78 3.80
C ALA A 149 6.58 11.11 4.44
N THR A 150 6.12 11.32 5.68
CA THR A 150 6.52 12.45 6.51
C THR A 150 7.16 11.95 7.78
N GLN A 151 8.13 12.69 8.30
CA GLN A 151 8.89 12.31 9.48
C GLN A 151 8.80 13.37 10.56
N ARG A 152 8.74 12.91 11.81
CA ARG A 152 8.86 13.73 13.01
C ARG A 152 9.66 12.99 14.07
N TRP A 153 10.15 13.74 15.05
CA TRP A 153 10.84 13.19 16.21
C TRP A 153 9.91 13.21 17.42
N ALA A 154 9.83 12.09 18.12
CA ALA A 154 9.25 12.03 19.46
C ALA A 154 10.36 12.22 20.53
N GLU A 155 9.97 12.11 21.80
CA GLU A 155 10.90 12.12 22.91
C GLU A 155 11.89 10.93 22.81
N ASP A 156 13.05 11.05 23.45
CA ASP A 156 14.04 9.98 23.57
C ASP A 156 14.68 9.42 22.27
N SER A 157 14.79 10.23 21.21
CA SER A 157 15.40 9.84 19.92
C SER A 157 14.59 8.79 19.14
N GLU A 158 13.26 8.85 19.26
CA GLU A 158 12.35 8.07 18.42
C GLU A 158 11.99 8.83 17.13
N MET A 159 12.28 8.22 15.97
CA MET A 159 11.83 8.71 14.67
C MET A 159 10.46 8.12 14.34
N ILE A 160 9.46 8.97 14.16
CA ILE A 160 8.13 8.55 13.70
C ILE A 160 7.99 8.90 12.23
N ILE A 161 7.61 7.92 11.41
CA ILE A 161 7.34 8.07 9.99
C ILE A 161 5.87 7.73 9.73
N ASP A 162 5.15 8.68 9.15
CA ASP A 162 3.75 8.52 8.76
C ASP A 162 3.67 8.35 7.23
N ILE A 163 3.13 7.22 6.78
CA ILE A 163 2.97 6.87 5.36
C ILE A 163 1.52 7.08 4.93
N THR A 164 1.32 7.73 3.78
CA THR A 164 0.01 8.01 3.18
C THR A 164 0.03 7.80 1.66
N PHE A 165 -1.15 7.74 1.04
CA PHE A 165 -1.31 7.68 -0.43
C PHE A 165 -1.09 9.04 -1.10
#